data_AF-A0A3P1U7H5-F1
#
_entry.id   AF-A0A3P1U7H5-F1
#
_cell.length_a   1.000
_cell.length_b   1.000
_cell.length_c   1.000
_cell.angle_alpha   90.00
_cell.angle_beta   90.00
_cell.angle_gamma   90.00
#
_symmetry.space_group_name_H-M   'P 1'
#
loop_
_entity.id
_entity.type
_entity.pdbx_description
1 polymer ?
#
loop_
_entity_poly.entity_id
_entity_poly.type
_entity_poly.pdbx_seq_one_letter_code
_entity_poly.pdbx_strand_id
1 'polypeptide(L)' 'MAILLIAEHDNATLSDQTAKALTAAAQIGGDVDILVAGKGAKSAADAA' A
#
# COMPACT_ATOMS: atom_id res chain seq x y z
N MET A 1 7.49 0.01 16.29
CA MET A 1 6.28 0.82 16.03
C MET A 1 5.83 0.43 14.64
N ALA A 2 4.55 0.12 14.44
CA ALA A 2 4.04 -0.38 13.16
C ALA A 2 3.17 0.70 12.50
N ILE A 3 3.35 0.87 11.19
CA ILE A 3 2.58 1.78 10.34
C ILE A 3 1.70 0.92 9.45
N LEU A 4 0.39 1.12 9.52
CA LEU A 4 -0.56 0.51 8.58
C LEU A 4 -0.86 1.48 7.45
N LEU A 5 -0.49 1.11 6.23
CA LEU A 5 -0.73 1.86 5.00
C LEU A 5 -1.89 1.22 4.22
N ILE A 6 -2.96 1.97 4.04
CA ILE A 6 -4.07 1.53 3.18
C ILE A 6 -3.73 1.87 1.74
N ALA A 7 -3.63 0.86 0.88
CA ALA A 7 -3.31 1.04 -0.53
C ALA A 7 -4.55 1.44 -1.34
N GLU A 8 -4.39 2.48 -2.14
CA GLU A 8 -5.36 2.86 -3.18
C GLU A 8 -5.03 2.11 -4.47
N HIS A 9 -6.05 1.54 -5.11
CA HIS A 9 -5.90 0.63 -6.25
C HIS A 9 -7.16 0.53 -7.11
N ASP A 10 -7.01 0.12 -8.36
CA ASP A 10 -8.12 -0.14 -9.30
C ASP A 10 -8.52 -1.63 -9.42
N ASN A 11 -8.00 -2.47 -8.50
CA ASN A 11 -8.05 -3.94 -8.43
C ASN A 11 -7.00 -4.66 -9.30
N ALA A 12 -6.37 -3.97 -10.25
CA ALA A 12 -5.29 -4.51 -11.05
C ALA A 12 -3.92 -3.94 -10.65
N THR A 13 -3.89 -2.63 -10.37
CA THR A 13 -2.69 -1.83 -10.15
C THR A 13 -2.83 -0.92 -8.92
N LEU A 14 -1.69 -0.60 -8.32
CA LEU A 14 -1.59 0.38 -7.25
C LEU A 14 -1.51 1.79 -7.82
N SER A 15 -2.14 2.73 -7.14
CA SER A 15 -2.08 4.15 -7.45
C SER A 15 -0.72 4.76 -7.08
N ASP A 16 -0.29 5.78 -7.82
CA ASP A 16 0.91 6.56 -7.50
C ASP A 16 0.84 7.20 -6.10
N GLN A 17 -0.38 7.40 -5.57
CA GLN A 17 -0.60 7.92 -4.22
C GLN A 17 -0.11 6.94 -3.16
N THR A 18 -0.29 5.64 -3.37
CA THR A 18 0.19 4.58 -2.48
C THR A 18 1.71 4.62 -2.35
N ALA A 19 2.44 4.82 -3.46
CA ALA A 19 3.90 4.92 -3.46
C ALA A 19 4.43 6.16 -2.71
N LYS A 20 3.74 7.30 -2.85
CA LYS A 20 4.08 8.53 -2.12
C LYS A 20 3.86 8.36 -0.61
N ALA A 21 2.74 7.76 -0.23
CA ALA A 21 2.44 7.47 1.17
C ALA A 21 3.45 6.48 1.76
N LEU A 22 3.85 5.45 1.01
CA LEU A 22 4.86 4.49 1.44
C LEU A 22 6.22 5.15 1.67
N THR A 23 6.62 6.08 0.78
CA THR A 23 7.87 6.84 0.93
C THR A 23 7.87 7.65 2.23
N ALA A 24 6.75 8.29 2.56
CA ALA A 24 6.60 9.02 3.81
C ALA A 24 6.62 8.08 5.03
N ALA A 25 5.91 6.95 4.96
CA ALA A 25 5.90 5.93 6.01
C ALA A 25 7.32 5.41 6.30
N ALA A 26 8.10 5.12 5.26
CA ALA A 26 9.48 4.68 5.39
C ALA A 26 10.38 5.73 6.08
N GLN A 27 10.13 7.02 5.87
CA GLN A 27 10.87 8.11 6.54
C GLN A 27 10.48 8.30 8.01
N ILE A 28 9.22 8.02 8.37
CA ILE A 28 8.78 8.01 9.77
C ILE A 28 9.52 6.90 10.54
N GLY A 29 9.81 5.79 9.85
CA GLY A 29 10.54 4.65 10.39
C GLY A 29 9.62 3.68 11.14
N GLY A 30 10.15 2.47 11.37
CA GLY A 30 9.38 1.33 11.89
C GLY A 30 8.92 0.40 10.77
N ASP A 31 8.14 -0.62 11.14
CA ASP A 31 7.64 -1.62 10.21
C ASP A 31 6.42 -1.06 9.47
N VAL A 32 6.35 -1.26 8.15
CA VAL A 32 5.22 -0.81 7.33
C VAL A 32 4.44 -2.02 6.83
N ASP A 33 3.20 -2.13 7.27
CA ASP A 33 2.23 -3.10 6.77
C ASP A 33 1.33 -2.44 5.73
N ILE A 34 1.10 -3.10 4.59
CA ILE A 34 0.25 -2.58 3.52
C ILE A 34 -1.04 -3.41 3.43
N LEU A 35 -2.19 -2.76 3.55
CA LEU A 35 -3.50 -3.37 3.33
C LEU A 35 -4.04 -2.99 1.96
N VAL A 36 -4.18 -3.99 1.10
CA VAL A 36 -4.86 -3.90 -0.20
C VAL A 36 -6.22 -4.60 -0.08
N ALA A 37 -7.31 -3.85 -0.16
CA ALA A 37 -8.65 -4.37 0.10
C ALA A 37 -9.61 -4.08 -1.05
N GLY A 38 -10.10 -5.14 -1.70
CA GLY A 38 -11.10 -5.02 -2.76
C GLY A 38 -11.43 -6.35 -3.40
N LYS A 39 -12.58 -6.42 -4.08
CA LYS A 39 -12.97 -7.62 -4.83
C LYS A 39 -12.09 -7.74 -6.07
N GLY A 40 -11.28 -8.80 -6.13
CA GLY A 40 -10.36 -9.03 -7.24
C GLY A 40 -9.04 -8.27 -7.12
N ALA A 41 -8.73 -7.66 -5.98
CA ALA A 41 -7.53 -6.88 -5.75
C ALA A 41 -6.21 -7.69 -5.68
N LYS A 42 -6.25 -9.00 -5.95
CA LYS A 42 -5.08 -9.88 -5.85
C LYS A 42 -3.91 -9.39 -6.71
N SER A 43 -4.18 -8.92 -7.93
CA SER A 43 -3.14 -8.39 -8.82
C SER A 43 -2.45 -7.15 -8.22
N ALA A 44 -3.23 -6.23 -7.64
CA ALA A 44 -2.69 -5.07 -6.94
C ALA A 44 -1.93 -5.46 -5.67
N ALA A 45 -2.40 -6.48 -4.94
CA ALA A 45 -1.76 -6.98 -3.72
C ALA A 45 -0.43 -7.70 -4.00
N ASP A 46 -0.34 -8.47 -5.09
CA ASP A 46 0.90 -9.14 -5.49
C ASP A 46 1.96 -8.12 -6.00
N ALA A 47 1.55 -6.88 -6.31
CA ALA A 47 2.41 -5.79 -6.75
C ALA A 47 2.82 -4.81 -5.62
N ALA A 48 2.32 -5.02 -4.39
CA ALA A 48 2.64 -4.22 -3.20
C ALA A 48 3.85 -4.78 -2.46
#